data_AF-A0A3A0DEV0-F1
#
_entry.id   AF-A0A3A0DEV0-F1
#
_cell.length_a   1.000
_cell.length_b   1.000
_cell.length_c   1.000
_cell.angle_alpha   90.00
_cell.angle_beta   90.00
_cell.angle_gamma   90.00
#
_symmetry.space_group_name_H-M   'P 1'
#
loop_
_entity.id
_entity.type
_entity.pdbx_description
1 polymer ?
#
loop_
_entity_poly.entity_id
_entity_poly.type
_entity_poly.pdbx_seq_one_letter_code
_entity_poly.pdbx_strand_id
1 'polypeptide(L)'
;MTTSLQRGTASIPEAATTLPPSSTRIMDEAITVLQEHKQQWARLEIAKRIAIIETLLSDYAAIAESWVAAANRAKGIAPDSVTAGEEWLGG
;
A
#
# COMPACT_ATOMS: atom_id res chain seq x y z
N MET A 1 -21.13 -15.85 -28.68
CA MET A 1 -20.05 -15.06 -29.31
C MET A 1 -18.97 -14.88 -28.27
N THR A 2 -17.81 -15.50 -28.48
CA THR A 2 -16.71 -15.50 -27.50
C THR A 2 -15.71 -14.44 -27.95
N THR A 3 -15.63 -13.32 -27.25
CA THR A 3 -14.70 -12.23 -27.57
C THR A 3 -13.28 -12.70 -27.23
N SER A 4 -12.46 -12.92 -28.26
CA SER A 4 -11.03 -13.21 -28.10
C SER A 4 -10.34 -11.94 -27.61
N LEU A 5 -9.80 -11.96 -26.39
CA LEU A 5 -8.95 -10.88 -25.88
C LEU A 5 -7.61 -10.96 -26.62
N GLN A 6 -7.37 -10.03 -27.54
CA GLN A 6 -6.10 -9.93 -28.25
C GLN A 6 -4.99 -9.59 -27.25
N ARG A 7 -4.17 -10.58 -26.92
CA ARG A 7 -3.00 -10.41 -26.05
C ARG A 7 -2.00 -9.51 -26.78
N GLY A 8 -1.67 -8.36 -26.21
CA GLY A 8 -0.66 -7.45 -26.77
C GLY A 8 0.72 -8.11 -26.88
N THR A 9 1.58 -7.58 -27.74
CA THR A 9 2.93 -8.11 -28.02
C THR A 9 3.99 -7.70 -27.00
N ALA A 10 3.65 -6.82 -26.05
CA ALA A 10 4.55 -6.39 -25.00
C ALA A 10 4.76 -7.52 -23.98
N SER A 11 5.96 -8.08 -23.94
CA SER A 11 6.40 -8.93 -22.83
C SER A 11 6.65 -8.04 -21.61
N ILE A 12 5.64 -7.91 -20.75
CA ILE A 12 5.80 -7.26 -19.45
C ILE A 12 6.50 -8.29 -18.54
N PRO A 13 7.72 -8.01 -18.06
CA PRO A 13 8.37 -8.93 -17.12
C PRO A 13 7.53 -9.00 -15.84
N GLU A 14 7.34 -10.21 -15.33
CA GLU A 14 6.72 -10.41 -14.02
C GLU A 14 7.58 -9.69 -12.97
N ALA A 15 6.93 -8.89 -12.11
CA ALA A 15 7.64 -8.20 -11.04
C ALA A 15 8.29 -9.24 -10.12
N ALA A 16 9.60 -9.11 -9.89
CA ALA A 16 10.30 -9.98 -8.96
C ALA A 16 9.81 -9.69 -7.53
N THR A 17 9.04 -10.61 -6.95
CA THR A 17 8.61 -10.55 -5.55
C THR A 17 9.27 -11.65 -4.73
N THR A 18 9.74 -11.30 -3.54
CA THR A 18 10.24 -12.25 -2.54
C THR A 18 9.16 -12.67 -1.56
N LEU A 19 8.01 -11.99 -1.58
CA LEU A 19 6.88 -12.30 -0.70
C LEU A 19 5.99 -13.37 -1.34
N PRO A 20 5.63 -14.44 -0.61
CA PRO A 20 4.70 -15.43 -1.11
C PRO A 20 3.33 -14.77 -1.34
N PRO A 21 2.59 -15.21 -2.38
CA PRO A 21 1.25 -14.69 -2.61
C PRO A 21 0.33 -15.01 -1.42
N SER A 22 -0.52 -14.05 -1.06
CA SER A 22 -1.61 -14.30 -0.13
C SER A 22 -2.52 -15.40 -0.67
N SER A 23 -2.81 -16.41 0.15
CA SER A 23 -3.83 -17.41 -0.20
C SER A 23 -5.22 -16.79 -0.25
N THR A 24 -6.11 -17.33 -1.07
CA THR A 24 -7.53 -16.93 -1.12
C THR A 24 -8.18 -16.92 0.26
N ARG A 25 -7.91 -17.95 1.07
CA ARG A 25 -8.43 -18.05 2.45
C ARG A 25 -8.04 -16.85 3.31
N ILE A 26 -6.78 -16.40 3.27
CA ILE A 26 -6.33 -15.24 4.05
C ILE A 26 -7.02 -13.95 3.57
N MET A 27 -7.24 -13.82 2.26
CA MET A 27 -7.97 -12.68 1.70
C MET A 27 -9.44 -12.69 2.13
N ASP A 28 -10.09 -13.85 2.12
CA ASP A 28 -11.48 -14.01 2.57
C ASP A 28 -11.64 -13.70 4.08
N GLU A 29 -10.66 -14.11 4.89
CA GLU A 29 -10.61 -13.76 6.32
C GLU A 29 -10.49 -12.25 6.52
N ALA A 30 -9.60 -11.58 5.78
CA ALA A 30 -9.47 -10.12 5.85
C ALA A 30 -10.76 -9.40 5.41
N ILE A 31 -11.44 -9.89 4.37
CA ILE A 31 -12.73 -9.35 3.94
C ILE A 31 -13.78 -9.53 5.03
N THR A 32 -13.81 -10.69 5.69
CA THR A 32 -14.74 -10.95 6.81
C THR A 32 -14.57 -9.91 7.92
N VAL A 33 -13.34 -9.62 8.34
CA VAL A 33 -13.03 -8.57 9.32
C VAL A 33 -13.57 -7.21 8.87
N LEU A 34 -13.36 -6.84 7.60
CA LEU A 34 -13.90 -5.58 7.07
C LEU A 34 -15.43 -5.55 7.11
N GLN A 35 -16.10 -6.64 6.76
CA GLN A 35 -17.57 -6.73 6.78
C GLN A 35 -18.14 -6.59 8.19
N GLU A 36 -17.49 -7.21 9.17
CA GLU A 36 -17.90 -7.16 10.58
C GLU A 36 -17.77 -5.74 11.16
N HIS A 37 -16.69 -5.03 10.83
CA HIS A 37 -16.38 -3.74 11.47
C HIS A 37 -16.82 -2.50 10.68
N LYS A 38 -17.18 -2.60 9.39
CA LYS A 38 -17.53 -1.43 8.56
C LYS A 38 -18.60 -0.52 9.16
N GLN A 39 -19.60 -1.10 9.83
CA GLN A 39 -20.71 -0.33 10.40
C GLN A 39 -20.30 0.42 11.68
N GLN A 40 -19.43 -0.19 12.49
CA GLN A 40 -18.82 0.47 13.65
C GLN A 40 -17.95 1.64 13.19
N TRP A 41 -17.11 1.42 12.16
CA TRP A 41 -16.30 2.46 11.55
C TRP A 41 -17.16 3.61 11.00
N ALA A 42 -18.21 3.30 10.24
CA ALA A 42 -19.09 4.29 9.64
C ALA A 42 -19.79 5.18 10.69
N ARG A 43 -20.06 4.66 11.89
CA ARG A 43 -20.71 5.39 12.99
C ARG A 43 -19.75 6.11 13.93
N LEU A 44 -18.43 6.04 13.71
CA LEU A 44 -17.49 6.81 14.50
C LEU A 44 -17.77 8.31 14.40
N GLU A 45 -17.81 8.96 15.56
CA GLU A 45 -17.88 10.41 15.68
C GLU A 45 -16.70 11.07 14.96
N ILE A 46 -16.95 12.25 14.38
CA ILE A 46 -15.94 13.02 13.64
C ILE A 46 -14.71 13.29 14.52
N ALA A 47 -14.90 13.62 15.81
CA ALA A 47 -13.80 13.86 16.75
C ALA A 47 -12.87 12.64 16.89
N LYS A 48 -13.43 11.42 16.93
CA LYS A 48 -12.62 10.19 17.00
C LYS A 48 -11.85 9.94 15.71
N ARG A 49 -12.46 10.24 14.56
CA ARG A 49 -11.78 10.12 13.25
C ARG A 49 -10.63 11.11 13.14
N ILE A 50 -10.80 12.34 13.62
CA ILE A 50 -9.74 13.35 13.69
C ILE A 50 -8.58 12.83 14.55
N ALA A 51 -8.86 12.35 15.76
CA ALA A 51 -7.82 11.82 16.65
C ALA A 51 -7.04 10.64 16.03
N ILE A 52 -7.70 9.75 15.30
CA ILE A 52 -7.05 8.66 14.56
C ILE A 52 -6.10 9.22 13.49
N ILE A 53 -6.55 10.19 12.69
CA ILE A 53 -5.73 10.80 11.64
C ILE A 53 -4.54 11.55 12.24
N GLU A 54 -4.74 12.31 13.32
CA GLU A 54 -3.66 13.02 14.01
C GLU A 54 -2.60 12.05 14.54
N THR A 55 -3.03 10.92 15.11
CA THR A 55 -2.13 9.85 15.56
C THR A 55 -1.36 9.25 14.39
N LEU A 56 -2.05 8.90 13.29
CA LEU A 56 -1.41 8.36 12.08
C LEU A 56 -0.37 9.32 11.49
N LEU A 57 -0.67 10.63 11.45
CA LEU A 57 0.27 11.63 10.98
C LEU A 57 1.51 11.72 11.87
N SER A 58 1.33 11.73 13.19
CA SER A 58 2.44 11.75 14.15
C SER A 58 3.30 10.50 14.04
N ASP A 59 2.69 9.32 14.02
CA ASP A 59 3.39 8.04 13.98
C ASP A 59 4.13 7.85 12.65
N TYR A 60 3.51 8.24 11.53
CA TYR A 60 4.17 8.21 10.22
C TYR A 60 5.36 9.16 10.17
N ALA A 61 5.20 10.40 10.65
CA ALA A 61 6.30 11.36 10.70
C ALA A 61 7.49 10.83 11.51
N ALA A 62 7.24 10.09 12.59
CA ALA A 62 8.28 9.46 13.40
C ALA A 62 9.07 8.36 12.65
N ILE A 63 8.50 7.74 11.61
CA ILE A 63 9.15 6.69 10.82
C ILE A 63 9.51 7.10 9.38
N ALA A 64 9.21 8.34 8.98
CA ALA A 64 9.26 8.79 7.59
C ALA A 64 10.63 8.56 6.92
N GLU A 65 11.74 8.84 7.61
CA GLU A 65 13.09 8.60 7.07
C GLU A 65 13.34 7.12 6.77
N SER A 66 12.96 6.24 7.70
CA SER A 66 13.12 4.79 7.54
C SER A 66 12.23 4.25 6.41
N TRP A 67 11.04 4.84 6.26
CA TRP A 67 10.09 4.54 5.18
C TRP A 67 10.67 4.90 3.82
N VAL A 68 11.15 6.14 3.66
CA VAL A 68 11.80 6.62 2.44
C VAL A 68 13.02 5.77 2.07
N ALA A 69 13.86 5.43 3.06
CA ALA A 69 15.00 4.56 2.82
C ALA A 69 14.57 3.15 2.35
N ALA A 70 13.49 2.60 2.92
CA ALA A 70 12.94 1.31 2.51
C ALA A 70 12.35 1.36 1.09
N ALA A 71 11.61 2.42 0.76
CA ALA A 71 11.01 2.63 -0.55
C ALA A 71 12.09 2.77 -1.64
N ASN A 72 13.11 3.59 -1.43
CA ASN A 72 14.25 3.72 -2.32
C ASN A 72 14.94 2.37 -2.55
N ARG A 73 15.20 1.59 -1.50
CA ARG A 73 15.77 0.24 -1.62
C ARG A 73 14.88 -0.71 -2.43
N ALA A 74 13.58 -0.73 -2.17
CA ALA A 74 12.64 -1.61 -2.87
C ALA A 74 12.54 -1.26 -4.37
N LYS A 75 12.69 0.01 -4.72
CA LYS A 75 12.66 0.52 -6.10
C LYS A 75 14.03 0.51 -6.79
N GLY A 76 15.10 0.13 -6.08
CA GLY A 76 16.46 0.16 -6.62
C GLY A 76 17.00 1.57 -6.88
N ILE A 77 16.48 2.58 -6.18
CA ILE A 77 16.91 3.97 -6.29
C ILE A 77 18.10 4.20 -5.37
N ALA A 78 19.19 4.75 -5.92
CA ALA A 78 20.38 5.09 -5.16
C ALA A 78 20.08 6.26 -4.20
N PRO A 79 20.43 6.20 -2.91
CA PRO A 79 20.06 7.22 -1.92
C PRO A 79 20.57 8.64 -2.23
N ASP A 80 21.65 8.75 -3.00
CA ASP A 80 22.30 9.97 -3.42
C ASP A 80 21.86 10.48 -4.80
N SER A 81 20.91 9.78 -5.46
CA SER A 81 20.35 10.24 -6.72
C SER A 81 19.38 11.41 -6.53
N VAL A 82 19.22 12.21 -7.59
CA VAL A 82 18.21 13.29 -7.62
C VAL A 82 16.79 12.73 -7.40
N THR A 83 16.52 11.53 -7.92
CA THR A 83 15.22 10.87 -7.83
C THR A 83 14.90 10.34 -6.44
N ALA A 84 15.89 10.13 -5.56
CA ALA A 84 15.65 9.68 -4.19
C ALA A 84 14.82 10.67 -3.35
N GLY A 85 14.89 11.96 -3.70
CA GLY A 85 14.09 13.01 -3.07
C GLY A 85 12.59 12.88 -3.34
N GLU A 86 12.19 12.24 -4.44
CA GLU A 86 10.77 12.06 -4.81
C GLU A 86 10.04 11.16 -3.79
N GLU A 87 10.73 10.24 -3.14
CA GLU A 87 10.14 9.35 -2.14
C GLU A 87 9.63 10.08 -0.89
N TRP A 88 10.15 11.27 -0.57
CA TRP A 88 9.62 12.10 0.51
C TRP A 88 8.24 12.69 0.20
N LEU A 89 7.86 12.72 -1.08
CA LEU A 89 6.55 13.21 -1.53
C LEU A 89 5.52 12.07 -1.63
N GLY A 90 5.98 10.81 -1.62
CA GLY A 90 5.15 9.61 -1.59
C GLY A 90 4.68 9.31 -0.17
N GLY A 91 3.78 10.15 0.35
CA GLY A 91 3.04 9.85 1.59
C GLY A 91 2.31 8.53 1.53
#